data_AF-A0A8J9VEF1-F1
#
_entry.id   AF-A0A8J9VEF1-F1
#
_cell.length_a   1.000
_cell.length_b   1.000
_cell.length_c   1.000
_cell.angle_alpha   90.00
_cell.angle_beta   90.00
_cell.angle_gamma   90.00
#
_symmetry.space_group_name_H-M   'P 1'
#
loop_
_entity.id
_entity.type
_entity.pdbx_description
1 polymer ?
#
loop_
_entity_poly.entity_id
_entity_poly.type
_entity_poly.pdbx_seq_one_letter_code
_entity_poly.pdbx_strand_id
1 'polypeptide(L)'
;MSYPPHGPPGPPQGPPPPPYYGWGPPPPHSYPQGGQPPMPYYVPGTVMVPVPMMPPPPQDTNQPTYITNYIYHGETSGQPISEQVQISGSGGDYDWVPTTALTAASLTGKAVVGGHEGWDGSPLWVIRAWHNGDLIPGKLSIRHNAASVMYNGKEIPVQNIEVLCARPESLRWVPASNGNLPPGAIEGGKTISGESLFVGRARHQLSVTPGKIHPSHNSCYIGFGGAEIAHKMYDVLCRVS
;
A
#
# COMPACT_ATOMS: atom_id res chain seq x y z
N MET A 1 -32.91 49.17 46.44
CA MET A 1 -31.50 48.77 46.64
C MET A 1 -31.27 47.48 45.88
N SER A 2 -30.65 47.55 44.70
CA SER A 2 -30.47 46.42 43.78
C SER A 2 -28.98 46.25 43.49
N TYR A 3 -28.42 45.11 43.86
CA TYR A 3 -27.06 44.71 43.50
C TYR A 3 -27.01 44.23 42.03
N PRO A 4 -25.91 44.45 41.29
CA PRO A 4 -25.77 43.92 39.94
C PRO A 4 -25.43 42.41 39.96
N PRO A 5 -25.74 41.66 38.88
CA PRO A 5 -25.50 40.22 38.83
C PRO A 5 -24.01 39.91 38.63
N HIS A 6 -23.49 38.96 39.41
CA HIS A 6 -22.15 38.42 39.25
C HIS A 6 -22.09 37.54 37.98
N GLY A 7 -21.17 37.87 37.06
CA GLY A 7 -20.84 37.01 35.93
C GLY A 7 -20.15 35.71 36.37
N PRO A 8 -20.10 34.68 35.51
CA PRO A 8 -19.47 33.41 35.84
C PRO A 8 -17.95 33.56 36.05
N PRO A 9 -17.33 32.73 36.90
CA PRO A 9 -15.90 32.78 37.15
C PRO A 9 -15.11 32.42 35.88
N GLY A 10 -14.00 33.13 35.66
CA GLY A 10 -13.07 32.86 34.57
C GLY A 10 -12.38 31.49 34.71
N PRO A 11 -11.82 30.95 33.62
CA PRO A 11 -11.18 29.64 33.63
C PRO A 11 -9.94 29.61 34.54
N PRO A 12 -9.57 28.44 35.08
CA PRO A 12 -8.39 28.30 35.92
C PRO A 12 -7.12 28.62 35.11
N GLN A 13 -6.29 29.50 35.67
CA GLN A 13 -4.97 29.83 35.14
C GLN A 13 -4.10 28.57 35.19
N GLY A 14 -3.67 28.07 34.04
CA GLY A 14 -2.69 26.98 33.97
C GLY A 14 -1.34 27.40 34.57
N PRO A 15 -0.46 26.44 34.89
CA PRO A 15 0.87 26.76 35.41
C PRO A 15 1.65 27.65 34.40
N PRO A 16 2.55 28.53 34.89
CA PRO A 16 3.33 29.40 34.02
C PRO A 16 4.19 28.55 33.06
N PRO A 17 4.47 29.04 31.85
CA PRO A 17 5.36 28.36 30.92
C PRO A 17 6.77 28.22 31.52
N PRO A 18 7.50 27.14 31.20
CA PRO A 18 8.88 26.97 31.65
C PRO A 18 9.77 28.10 31.10
N PRO A 19 10.87 28.45 31.79
CA PRO A 19 11.74 29.54 31.36
C PRO A 19 12.32 29.23 29.97
N TYR A 20 12.26 30.23 29.10
CA TYR A 20 12.82 30.18 27.77
C TYR A 20 14.35 30.13 27.88
N TYR A 21 14.95 28.95 27.75
CA TYR A 21 16.38 28.84 27.50
C TYR A 21 16.64 29.28 26.06
N GLY A 22 16.96 30.55 25.90
CA GLY A 22 17.40 31.11 24.64
C GLY A 22 18.65 30.38 24.17
N TRP A 23 18.55 29.68 23.04
CA TRP A 23 19.71 29.27 22.28
C TRP A 23 20.38 30.54 21.75
N GLY A 24 21.49 30.92 22.37
CA GLY A 24 22.36 31.96 21.82
C GLY A 24 22.90 31.54 20.45
N PRO A 25 23.26 32.50 19.58
CA PRO A 25 23.84 32.17 18.29
C PRO A 25 25.16 31.40 18.46
N PRO A 26 25.49 30.46 17.54
CA PRO A 26 26.75 29.74 17.60
C PRO A 26 27.94 30.72 17.46
N PRO A 27 29.09 30.41 18.07
CA PRO A 27 30.26 31.29 18.03
C PRO A 27 30.82 31.44 16.60
N PRO A 28 31.34 32.63 16.24
CA PRO A 28 31.91 32.86 14.92
C PRO A 28 33.15 31.99 14.72
N HIS A 29 33.12 31.17 13.68
CA HIS A 29 34.28 30.37 13.28
C HIS A 29 35.32 31.31 12.67
N SER A 30 36.49 31.38 13.29
CA SER A 30 37.65 32.05 12.73
C SER A 30 38.17 31.26 11.52
N TYR A 31 38.16 31.89 10.35
CA TYR A 31 38.89 31.40 9.19
C TYR A 31 40.38 31.79 9.31
N PRO A 32 41.34 30.87 9.21
CA PRO A 32 42.68 31.21 8.79
C PRO A 32 42.69 31.39 7.26
N GLN A 33 43.07 32.58 6.82
CA GLN A 33 43.50 32.85 5.46
C GLN A 33 44.72 31.98 5.09
N GLY A 34 44.69 31.37 3.90
CA GLY A 34 45.89 30.95 3.17
C GLY A 34 45.97 29.45 2.87
N GLY A 35 45.68 29.09 1.62
CA GLY A 35 46.00 27.77 1.06
C GLY A 35 45.12 27.45 -0.15
N GLN A 36 45.73 27.29 -1.32
CA GLN A 36 45.08 26.93 -2.60
C GLN A 36 44.20 25.66 -2.47
N PRO A 37 43.10 25.52 -3.24
CA PRO A 37 42.30 24.30 -3.19
C PRO A 37 43.12 23.11 -3.72
N PRO A 38 43.14 21.95 -3.03
CA PRO A 38 43.77 20.76 -3.55
C PRO A 38 42.95 20.16 -4.70
N MET A 39 43.63 19.82 -5.78
CA MET A 39 43.10 19.08 -6.93
C MET A 39 42.44 17.75 -6.49
N PRO A 40 41.42 17.25 -7.21
CA PRO A 40 40.77 16.00 -6.85
C PRO A 40 41.76 14.84 -6.91
N TYR A 41 41.96 14.20 -5.76
CA TYR A 41 42.79 13.01 -5.63
C TYR A 41 42.08 11.82 -6.28
N TYR A 42 42.68 11.32 -7.35
CA TYR A 42 42.35 10.03 -7.95
C TYR A 42 42.82 8.94 -6.99
N VAL A 43 41.93 8.05 -6.54
CA VAL A 43 42.33 6.87 -5.73
C VAL A 43 42.69 5.75 -6.70
N PRO A 44 43.96 5.27 -6.77
CA PRO A 44 44.34 4.16 -7.63
C PRO A 44 44.14 2.82 -6.90
N GLY A 45 43.32 1.94 -7.47
CA GLY A 45 43.49 0.49 -7.36
C GLY A 45 42.76 -0.25 -6.24
N THR A 46 41.48 -0.57 -6.44
CA THR A 46 41.03 -1.95 -6.20
C THR A 46 40.98 -2.66 -7.54
N VAL A 47 41.73 -3.75 -7.65
CA VAL A 47 41.79 -4.61 -8.83
C VAL A 47 40.40 -5.24 -9.01
N MET A 48 39.68 -4.86 -10.06
CA MET A 48 38.47 -5.57 -10.47
C MET A 48 38.92 -6.93 -11.00
N VAL A 49 38.75 -7.99 -10.20
CA VAL A 49 38.94 -9.36 -10.70
C VAL A 49 37.86 -9.59 -11.75
N PRO A 50 38.17 -9.96 -13.00
CA PRO A 50 37.14 -10.29 -13.97
C PRO A 50 36.40 -11.52 -13.45
N VAL A 51 35.12 -11.39 -13.14
CA VAL A 51 34.24 -12.54 -12.98
C VAL A 51 34.17 -13.21 -14.36
N PRO A 52 34.49 -14.50 -14.51
CA PRO A 52 34.32 -15.19 -15.78
C PRO A 52 32.84 -15.07 -16.20
N MET A 53 32.59 -14.41 -17.33
CA MET A 53 31.26 -14.45 -17.95
C MET A 53 31.00 -15.92 -18.34
N MET A 54 30.12 -16.59 -17.60
CA MET A 54 29.60 -17.87 -18.05
C MET A 54 28.88 -17.64 -19.39
N PRO A 55 29.18 -18.42 -20.45
CA PRO A 55 28.43 -18.30 -21.69
C PRO A 55 26.95 -18.59 -21.41
N PRO A 56 26.02 -17.88 -22.07
CA PRO A 56 24.61 -18.20 -21.95
C PRO A 56 24.39 -19.67 -22.37
N PRO A 57 23.52 -20.43 -21.68
CA PRO A 57 23.18 -21.76 -22.15
C PRO A 57 22.61 -21.68 -23.57
N PRO A 58 22.82 -22.71 -24.42
CA PRO A 58 22.36 -22.69 -25.80
C PRO A 58 20.88 -22.33 -25.88
N GLN A 59 20.55 -21.30 -26.66
CA GLN A 59 19.16 -20.96 -26.94
C GLN A 59 18.60 -22.04 -27.85
N ASP A 60 17.70 -22.86 -27.32
CA ASP A 60 16.85 -23.70 -28.14
C ASP A 60 15.87 -22.78 -28.89
N THR A 61 16.08 -22.65 -30.20
CA THR A 61 15.46 -21.62 -31.06
C THR A 61 14.05 -22.00 -31.54
N ASN A 62 13.29 -22.76 -30.74
CA ASN A 62 12.02 -23.31 -31.20
C ASN A 62 10.90 -23.34 -30.15
N GLN A 63 10.68 -22.26 -29.38
CA GLN A 63 9.43 -22.10 -28.62
C GLN A 63 8.88 -20.66 -28.68
N PRO A 64 7.60 -20.45 -29.07
CA PRO A 64 6.99 -19.12 -29.09
C PRO A 64 6.69 -18.60 -27.69
N THR A 65 6.84 -17.28 -27.54
CA THR A 65 6.72 -16.49 -26.30
C THR A 65 5.30 -16.54 -25.73
N TYR A 66 5.10 -17.36 -24.70
CA TYR A 66 3.96 -17.23 -23.79
C TYR A 66 4.46 -17.37 -22.35
N ILE A 67 4.29 -16.31 -21.56
CA ILE A 67 4.61 -16.26 -20.12
C ILE A 67 3.71 -17.27 -19.41
N THR A 68 4.33 -18.28 -18.80
CA THR A 68 3.64 -19.29 -17.99
C THR A 68 3.59 -18.81 -16.52
N ASN A 69 2.44 -19.01 -15.88
CA ASN A 69 2.27 -18.76 -14.45
C ASN A 69 3.19 -19.71 -13.67
N TYR A 70 4.22 -19.17 -13.00
CA TYR A 70 5.00 -19.93 -12.04
C TYR A 70 4.14 -20.27 -10.82
N ILE A 71 3.84 -21.55 -10.65
CA ILE A 71 3.26 -22.11 -9.43
C ILE A 71 4.41 -22.27 -8.42
N TYR A 72 4.33 -21.53 -7.32
CA TYR A 72 5.27 -21.68 -6.20
C TYR A 72 4.94 -22.98 -5.46
N HIS A 73 5.78 -23.99 -5.56
CA HIS A 73 5.71 -25.18 -4.71
C HIS A 73 6.45 -24.88 -3.41
N GLY A 74 5.71 -24.46 -2.37
CA GLY A 74 6.24 -24.44 -1.00
C GLY A 74 6.25 -25.86 -0.43
N GLU A 75 7.40 -26.30 0.07
CA GLU A 75 7.61 -27.63 0.66
C GLU A 75 6.73 -27.86 1.89
N THR A 76 6.00 -28.97 1.88
CA THR A 76 5.11 -29.42 2.95
C THR A 76 5.86 -30.34 3.91
N SER A 77 5.97 -29.96 5.19
CA SER A 77 6.11 -30.94 6.27
C SER A 77 5.35 -30.46 7.51
N GLY A 78 4.30 -31.20 7.88
CA GLY A 78 3.52 -30.97 9.12
C GLY A 78 2.01 -31.21 8.98
N GLN A 79 1.58 -32.40 9.44
CA GLN A 79 0.26 -32.95 9.82
C GLN A 79 -1.02 -32.06 9.81
N PRO A 80 -2.21 -32.65 9.55
CA PRO A 80 -3.44 -31.91 9.29
C PRO A 80 -4.15 -31.48 10.59
N ILE A 81 -4.42 -30.18 10.73
CA ILE A 81 -5.43 -29.69 11.68
C ILE A 81 -6.69 -29.39 10.88
N SER A 82 -7.69 -30.24 11.09
CA SER A 82 -9.03 -30.16 10.50
C SER A 82 -9.86 -29.08 11.20
N GLU A 83 -9.58 -27.82 10.95
CA GLU A 83 -10.61 -26.78 11.05
C GLU A 83 -11.10 -26.49 9.64
N GLN A 84 -12.12 -27.25 9.23
CA GLN A 84 -12.92 -26.89 8.07
C GLN A 84 -13.67 -25.59 8.41
N VAL A 85 -13.05 -24.45 8.12
CA VAL A 85 -13.79 -23.20 7.92
C VAL A 85 -14.84 -23.52 6.87
N GLN A 86 -16.10 -23.61 7.29
CA GLN A 86 -17.24 -23.75 6.39
C GLN A 86 -17.26 -22.48 5.51
N ILE A 87 -16.64 -22.57 4.34
CA ILE A 87 -16.84 -21.60 3.27
C ILE A 87 -18.30 -21.79 2.87
N SER A 88 -19.17 -20.94 3.41
CA SER A 88 -20.50 -20.73 2.86
C SER A 88 -20.29 -20.32 1.41
N GLY A 89 -20.34 -21.29 0.50
CA GLY A 89 -20.26 -21.07 -0.93
C GLY A 89 -21.52 -20.35 -1.36
N SER A 90 -21.59 -19.05 -1.10
CA SER A 90 -22.37 -18.16 -1.95
C SER A 90 -21.73 -18.25 -3.31
N GLY A 91 -22.43 -18.85 -4.29
CA GLY A 91 -22.01 -18.94 -5.68
C GLY A 91 -21.96 -17.57 -6.36
N GLY A 92 -21.15 -16.65 -5.83
CA GLY A 92 -20.87 -15.33 -6.36
C GLY A 92 -19.53 -15.32 -7.10
N ASP A 93 -19.35 -14.31 -7.95
CA ASP A 93 -18.15 -14.14 -8.78
C ASP A 93 -16.85 -13.92 -7.96
N TYR A 94 -16.98 -13.50 -6.70
CA TYR A 94 -15.90 -13.21 -5.75
C TYR A 94 -16.39 -13.25 -4.30
N ASP A 95 -15.46 -13.42 -3.35
CA ASP A 95 -15.69 -13.42 -1.90
C ASP A 95 -14.68 -12.53 -1.17
N TRP A 96 -15.10 -11.89 -0.09
CA TRP A 96 -14.22 -11.22 0.87
C TRP A 96 -13.96 -12.15 2.04
N VAL A 97 -12.73 -12.63 2.19
CA VAL A 97 -12.37 -13.66 3.19
C VAL A 97 -11.64 -13.02 4.37
N PRO A 98 -12.22 -13.04 5.58
CA PRO A 98 -11.57 -12.50 6.78
C PRO A 98 -10.27 -13.24 7.10
N THR A 99 -9.21 -12.50 7.42
CA THR A 99 -7.89 -13.04 7.78
C THR A 99 -7.01 -11.97 8.43
N THR A 100 -5.73 -12.27 8.62
CA THR A 100 -4.69 -11.33 9.00
C THR A 100 -3.55 -11.32 7.99
N ALA A 101 -2.69 -10.30 8.01
CA ALA A 101 -1.50 -10.26 7.16
C ALA A 101 -0.59 -11.50 7.33
N LEU A 102 -0.57 -12.11 8.52
CA LEU A 102 0.27 -13.28 8.84
C LEU A 102 -0.34 -14.61 8.37
N THR A 103 -1.67 -14.71 8.32
CA THR A 103 -2.39 -15.95 7.98
C THR A 103 -2.91 -15.96 6.55
N ALA A 104 -2.82 -14.83 5.84
CA ALA A 104 -3.29 -14.66 4.47
C ALA A 104 -2.63 -15.62 3.46
N ALA A 105 -1.42 -16.12 3.73
CA ALA A 105 -0.74 -17.07 2.84
C ALA A 105 -1.57 -18.32 2.51
N SER A 106 -2.50 -18.71 3.39
CA SER A 106 -3.47 -19.79 3.15
C SER A 106 -4.43 -19.55 1.97
N LEU A 107 -4.55 -18.31 1.50
CA LEU A 107 -5.40 -17.89 0.38
C LEU A 107 -4.62 -17.79 -0.96
N THR A 108 -3.36 -18.23 -0.98
CA THR A 108 -2.56 -18.27 -2.21
C THR A 108 -3.27 -19.08 -3.29
N GLY A 109 -3.28 -18.55 -4.52
CA GLY A 109 -4.01 -19.14 -5.65
C GLY A 109 -5.50 -18.79 -5.71
N LYS A 110 -6.05 -18.12 -4.69
CA LYS A 110 -7.44 -17.61 -4.67
C LYS A 110 -7.50 -16.09 -4.61
N ALA A 111 -6.53 -15.46 -3.96
CA ALA A 111 -6.49 -14.02 -3.78
C ALA A 111 -6.30 -13.26 -5.10
N VAL A 112 -7.02 -12.14 -5.23
CA VAL A 112 -6.89 -11.22 -6.36
C VAL A 112 -5.60 -10.42 -6.22
N VAL A 113 -4.70 -10.60 -7.19
CA VAL A 113 -3.48 -9.79 -7.31
C VAL A 113 -3.86 -8.42 -7.87
N GLY A 114 -3.72 -7.38 -7.05
CA GLY A 114 -3.97 -5.99 -7.40
C GLY A 114 -2.82 -5.32 -8.16
N GLY A 115 -1.60 -5.85 -7.99
CA GLY A 115 -0.42 -5.39 -8.70
C GLY A 115 0.84 -5.91 -8.05
N HIS A 116 1.89 -5.09 -7.99
CA HIS A 116 3.19 -5.49 -7.48
C HIS A 116 3.95 -4.30 -6.89
N GLU A 117 4.81 -4.60 -5.92
CA GLU A 117 5.79 -3.66 -5.37
C GLU A 117 6.77 -3.19 -6.46
N GLY A 118 7.21 -1.94 -6.37
CA GLY A 118 8.13 -1.36 -7.34
C GLY A 118 9.59 -1.80 -7.18
N TRP A 119 10.00 -2.18 -5.96
CA TRP A 119 11.41 -2.40 -5.62
C TRP A 119 11.87 -3.86 -5.69
N ASP A 120 10.96 -4.83 -5.48
CA ASP A 120 11.26 -6.26 -5.58
C ASP A 120 10.27 -7.05 -6.45
N GLY A 121 9.28 -6.38 -7.04
CA GLY A 121 8.25 -7.00 -7.87
C GLY A 121 7.31 -7.94 -7.12
N SER A 122 7.34 -7.99 -5.79
CA SER A 122 6.48 -8.89 -5.02
C SER A 122 4.99 -8.54 -5.20
N PRO A 123 4.10 -9.55 -5.23
CA PRO A 123 2.70 -9.30 -5.52
C PRO A 123 2.00 -8.56 -4.37
N LEU A 124 1.13 -7.62 -4.76
CA LEU A 124 0.22 -6.91 -3.87
C LEU A 124 -1.18 -7.48 -4.03
N TRP A 125 -1.77 -7.95 -2.93
CA TRP A 125 -3.15 -8.45 -2.92
C TRP A 125 -4.14 -7.34 -2.62
N VAL A 126 -5.33 -7.46 -3.20
CA VAL A 126 -6.46 -6.58 -2.88
C VAL A 126 -7.04 -6.98 -1.53
N ILE A 127 -7.15 -6.01 -0.63
CA ILE A 127 -7.80 -6.19 0.67
C ILE A 127 -8.84 -5.10 0.91
N ARG A 128 -9.61 -5.26 1.99
CA ARG A 128 -10.28 -4.15 2.67
C ARG A 128 -10.11 -4.29 4.19
N ALA A 129 -10.22 -3.18 4.91
CA ALA A 129 -10.18 -3.17 6.36
C ALA A 129 -11.02 -2.03 6.94
N TRP A 130 -11.50 -2.21 8.17
CA TRP A 130 -12.16 -1.16 8.93
C TRP A 130 -11.14 -0.19 9.53
N HIS A 131 -11.36 1.11 9.34
CA HIS A 131 -10.58 2.16 9.99
C HIS A 131 -11.45 3.39 10.22
N ASN A 132 -11.53 3.88 11.46
CA ASN A 132 -12.32 5.06 11.85
C ASN A 132 -13.80 5.06 11.38
N GLY A 133 -14.42 3.88 11.30
CA GLY A 133 -15.81 3.72 10.87
C GLY A 133 -16.00 3.62 9.35
N ASP A 134 -14.93 3.77 8.56
CA ASP A 134 -14.92 3.47 7.13
C ASP A 134 -14.47 2.02 6.92
N LEU A 135 -15.06 1.36 5.93
CA LEU A 135 -14.53 0.12 5.34
C LEU A 135 -13.78 0.50 4.07
N ILE A 136 -12.46 0.27 4.04
CA ILE A 136 -11.58 0.88 3.04
C ILE A 136 -10.81 -0.19 2.25
N PRO A 137 -10.86 -0.17 0.91
CA PRO A 137 -9.98 -0.97 0.07
C PRO A 137 -8.50 -0.57 0.20
N GLY A 138 -7.61 -1.56 0.17
CA GLY A 138 -6.18 -1.35 0.37
C GLY A 138 -5.31 -2.42 -0.28
N LYS A 139 -4.08 -2.55 0.23
CA LYS A 139 -3.09 -3.50 -0.24
C LYS A 139 -2.57 -4.40 0.88
N LEU A 140 -2.21 -5.62 0.51
CA LEU A 140 -1.37 -6.51 1.32
C LEU A 140 -0.15 -6.90 0.52
N SER A 141 1.04 -6.56 1.00
CA SER A 141 2.26 -7.20 0.54
C SER A 141 2.39 -8.55 1.24
N ILE A 142 2.12 -9.62 0.51
CA ILE A 142 2.14 -10.98 1.07
C ILE A 142 3.55 -11.43 1.45
N ARG A 143 4.58 -10.97 0.71
CA ARG A 143 5.97 -11.28 1.02
C ARG A 143 6.44 -10.59 2.30
N HIS A 144 6.01 -9.34 2.51
CA HIS A 144 6.45 -8.52 3.63
C HIS A 144 5.50 -8.57 4.84
N ASN A 145 4.42 -9.36 4.77
CA ASN A 145 3.37 -9.45 5.78
C ASN A 145 2.84 -8.08 6.24
N ALA A 146 2.72 -7.14 5.30
CA ALA A 146 2.36 -5.75 5.58
C ALA A 146 1.08 -5.39 4.83
N ALA A 147 0.01 -5.13 5.58
CA ALA A 147 -1.27 -4.65 5.04
C ALA A 147 -1.49 -3.18 5.40
N SER A 148 -2.05 -2.42 4.46
CA SER A 148 -2.37 -1.02 4.66
C SER A 148 -3.62 -0.57 3.90
N VAL A 149 -4.30 0.43 4.48
CA VAL A 149 -5.40 1.17 3.84
C VAL A 149 -5.09 2.66 3.84
N MET A 150 -5.70 3.40 2.92
CA MET A 150 -5.41 4.83 2.73
C MET A 150 -6.47 5.65 3.44
N TYR A 151 -6.08 6.54 4.36
CA TYR A 151 -7.01 7.37 5.12
C TYR A 151 -6.38 8.71 5.52
N ASN A 152 -7.10 9.81 5.24
CA ASN A 152 -6.76 11.17 5.64
C ASN A 152 -5.30 11.58 5.37
N GLY A 153 -4.83 11.37 4.14
CA GLY A 153 -3.47 11.74 3.72
C GLY A 153 -2.38 10.73 4.08
N LYS A 154 -2.72 9.62 4.76
CA LYS A 154 -1.75 8.63 5.26
C LYS A 154 -2.04 7.23 4.76
N GLU A 155 -0.97 6.44 4.63
CA GLU A 155 -1.04 4.99 4.53
C GLU A 155 -1.05 4.40 5.94
N ILE A 156 -2.16 3.77 6.31
CA ILE A 156 -2.42 3.27 7.66
C ILE A 156 -2.17 1.76 7.70
N PRO A 157 -1.21 1.27 8.51
CA PRO A 157 -1.04 -0.16 8.74
C PRO A 157 -2.27 -0.79 9.40
N VAL A 158 -2.68 -1.97 8.92
CA VAL A 158 -3.81 -2.73 9.46
C VAL A 158 -3.44 -4.20 9.65
N GLN A 159 -4.13 -4.88 10.57
CA GLN A 159 -3.89 -6.30 10.85
C GLN A 159 -5.10 -7.18 10.54
N ASN A 160 -6.29 -6.80 11.03
CA ASN A 160 -7.54 -7.47 10.70
C ASN A 160 -8.04 -6.98 9.36
N ILE A 161 -8.11 -7.89 8.39
CA ILE A 161 -8.38 -7.56 6.99
C ILE A 161 -9.34 -8.58 6.40
N GLU A 162 -9.92 -8.23 5.25
CA GLU A 162 -10.55 -9.19 4.37
C GLU A 162 -9.80 -9.16 3.03
N VAL A 163 -9.38 -10.34 2.55
CA VAL A 163 -8.73 -10.50 1.24
C VAL A 163 -9.81 -10.76 0.19
N LEU A 164 -9.73 -10.07 -0.94
CA LEU A 164 -10.61 -10.37 -2.08
C LEU A 164 -10.14 -11.66 -2.76
N CYS A 165 -10.99 -12.68 -2.77
CA CYS A 165 -10.80 -13.92 -3.49
C CYS A 165 -11.76 -13.99 -4.69
N ALA A 166 -11.27 -14.41 -5.85
CA ALA A 166 -12.11 -14.57 -7.03
C ALA A 166 -11.49 -15.57 -8.00
N ARG A 167 -12.29 -16.12 -8.90
CA ARG A 167 -11.71 -16.84 -10.04
C ARG A 167 -11.06 -15.84 -11.01
N PRO A 168 -9.91 -16.16 -11.62
CA PRO A 168 -9.23 -15.25 -12.54
C PRO A 168 -10.10 -14.73 -13.69
N GLU A 169 -11.03 -15.55 -14.17
CA GLU A 169 -11.97 -15.22 -15.25
C GLU A 169 -13.15 -14.34 -14.82
N SER A 170 -13.40 -14.19 -13.51
CA SER A 170 -14.55 -13.45 -12.99
C SER A 170 -14.36 -11.94 -12.99
N LEU A 171 -13.10 -11.47 -12.94
CA LEU A 171 -12.78 -10.05 -12.73
C LEU A 171 -11.75 -9.55 -13.75
N ARG A 172 -11.84 -8.28 -14.12
CA ARG A 172 -10.90 -7.60 -15.01
C ARG A 172 -10.59 -6.18 -14.53
N TRP A 173 -9.41 -5.70 -14.87
CA TRP A 173 -9.02 -4.30 -14.66
C TRP A 173 -9.38 -3.48 -15.89
N VAL A 174 -10.15 -2.41 -15.70
CA VAL A 174 -10.62 -1.53 -16.78
C VAL A 174 -10.06 -0.12 -16.55
N PRO A 175 -9.34 0.48 -17.52
CA PRO A 175 -8.82 1.84 -17.39
C PRO A 175 -9.96 2.86 -17.20
N ALA A 176 -9.77 3.81 -16.28
CA ALA A 176 -10.69 4.91 -16.03
C ALA A 176 -9.94 6.15 -15.52
N SER A 177 -10.70 7.22 -15.31
CA SER A 177 -10.13 8.46 -14.76
C SER A 177 -11.20 9.34 -14.11
N ASN A 178 -10.74 10.28 -13.28
CA ASN A 178 -11.53 11.40 -12.76
C ASN A 178 -12.87 11.01 -12.09
N GLY A 179 -12.87 9.97 -11.26
CA GLY A 179 -14.07 9.47 -10.57
C GLY A 179 -14.94 8.52 -11.38
N ASN A 180 -14.67 8.35 -12.69
CA ASN A 180 -15.48 7.47 -13.53
C ASN A 180 -15.37 6.00 -13.09
N LEU A 181 -16.51 5.32 -13.11
CA LEU A 181 -16.66 3.90 -12.79
C LEU A 181 -17.33 3.19 -13.97
N PRO A 182 -16.65 2.21 -14.60
CA PRO A 182 -17.26 1.36 -15.61
C PRO A 182 -18.36 0.45 -15.02
N PRO A 183 -19.29 -0.06 -15.87
CA PRO A 183 -20.25 -1.07 -15.44
C PRO A 183 -19.58 -2.28 -14.81
N GLY A 184 -20.16 -2.78 -13.72
CA GLY A 184 -19.64 -3.92 -12.98
C GLY A 184 -18.47 -3.59 -12.05
N ALA A 185 -18.15 -2.31 -11.80
CA ALA A 185 -17.15 -1.91 -10.81
C ALA A 185 -17.40 -2.57 -9.44
N ILE A 186 -16.34 -3.10 -8.84
CA ILE A 186 -16.41 -3.80 -7.55
C ILE A 186 -16.40 -2.77 -6.42
N GLU A 187 -17.52 -2.69 -5.70
CA GLU A 187 -17.58 -1.99 -4.43
C GLU A 187 -16.72 -2.75 -3.41
N GLY A 188 -15.69 -2.07 -2.89
CA GLY A 188 -14.74 -2.63 -1.94
C GLY A 188 -14.96 -2.16 -0.51
N GLY A 189 -15.81 -1.16 -0.30
CA GLY A 189 -16.09 -0.62 1.01
C GLY A 189 -16.99 0.61 0.96
N LYS A 190 -17.09 1.31 2.08
CA LYS A 190 -17.93 2.50 2.22
C LYS A 190 -17.40 3.40 3.33
N THR A 191 -17.61 4.70 3.18
CA THR A 191 -17.36 5.66 4.25
C THR A 191 -18.40 5.53 5.36
N ILE A 192 -18.12 6.10 6.52
CA ILE A 192 -19.05 6.21 7.65
C ILE A 192 -20.30 7.03 7.29
N SER A 193 -20.20 7.95 6.32
CA SER A 193 -21.34 8.71 5.78
C SER A 193 -22.18 7.90 4.78
N GLY A 194 -21.74 6.69 4.41
CA GLY A 194 -22.43 5.80 3.50
C GLY A 194 -22.06 5.95 2.02
N GLU A 195 -21.02 6.73 1.68
CA GLU A 195 -20.53 6.80 0.30
C GLU A 195 -19.75 5.52 -0.03
N SER A 196 -20.13 4.84 -1.13
CA SER A 196 -19.43 3.65 -1.61
C SER A 196 -18.02 3.97 -2.11
N LEU A 197 -17.07 3.11 -1.74
CA LEU A 197 -15.68 3.12 -2.19
C LEU A 197 -15.44 1.91 -3.10
N PHE A 198 -14.70 2.12 -4.19
CA PHE A 198 -14.48 1.09 -5.19
C PHE A 198 -13.02 0.63 -5.21
N VAL A 199 -12.79 -0.60 -5.66
CA VAL A 199 -11.44 -1.15 -5.81
C VAL A 199 -10.80 -0.56 -7.07
N GLY A 200 -9.70 0.16 -6.88
CA GLY A 200 -8.87 0.67 -7.97
C GLY A 200 -7.41 0.30 -7.80
N ARG A 201 -6.60 0.57 -8.83
CA ARG A 201 -5.15 0.54 -8.75
C ARG A 201 -4.53 1.64 -9.59
N ALA A 202 -3.35 2.10 -9.21
CA ALA A 202 -2.60 3.10 -9.97
C ALA A 202 -1.11 2.77 -10.04
N ARG A 203 -0.45 3.31 -11.07
CA ARG A 203 1.00 3.21 -11.24
C ARG A 203 1.70 4.34 -10.50
N HIS A 204 2.71 4.02 -9.69
CA HIS A 204 3.53 5.00 -8.99
C HIS A 204 4.92 4.44 -8.70
N GLN A 205 5.98 5.11 -9.15
CA GLN A 205 7.38 4.71 -8.91
C GLN A 205 7.64 3.21 -9.13
N LEU A 206 7.38 2.74 -10.37
CA LEU A 206 7.50 1.33 -10.78
C LEU A 206 6.52 0.35 -10.10
N SER A 207 5.77 0.77 -9.09
CA SER A 207 4.73 -0.03 -8.46
C SER A 207 3.41 0.04 -9.24
N VAL A 208 2.63 -1.02 -9.17
CA VAL A 208 1.19 -1.02 -9.47
C VAL A 208 0.48 -1.34 -8.16
N THR A 209 -0.19 -0.35 -7.58
CA THR A 209 -0.66 -0.44 -6.20
C THR A 209 -2.18 -0.42 -6.14
N PRO A 210 -2.84 -1.42 -5.55
CA PRO A 210 -4.29 -1.36 -5.30
C PRO A 210 -4.63 -0.38 -4.17
N GLY A 211 -5.83 0.18 -4.23
CA GLY A 211 -6.32 1.14 -3.25
C GLY A 211 -7.79 1.47 -3.46
N LYS A 212 -8.22 2.63 -2.94
CA LYS A 212 -9.62 3.06 -2.95
C LYS A 212 -9.87 4.08 -4.05
N ILE A 213 -10.95 3.91 -4.80
CA ILE A 213 -11.52 4.98 -5.62
C ILE A 213 -12.61 5.65 -4.79
N HIS A 214 -12.54 6.97 -4.71
CA HIS A 214 -13.52 7.79 -4.01
C HIS A 214 -14.22 8.66 -5.07
N PRO A 215 -15.45 8.28 -5.50
CA PRO A 215 -16.13 8.92 -6.61
C PRO A 215 -16.31 10.43 -6.41
N SER A 216 -16.76 10.88 -5.24
CA SER A 216 -16.94 12.31 -4.97
C SER A 216 -15.64 13.12 -4.99
N HIS A 217 -14.49 12.50 -4.73
CA HIS A 217 -13.17 13.13 -4.82
C HIS A 217 -12.55 13.04 -6.23
N ASN A 218 -13.22 12.35 -7.15
CA ASN A 218 -12.78 12.11 -8.52
C ASN A 218 -11.36 11.52 -8.59
N SER A 219 -10.99 10.63 -7.66
CA SER A 219 -9.61 10.13 -7.51
C SER A 219 -9.54 8.68 -7.06
N CYS A 220 -8.49 7.99 -7.49
CA CYS A 220 -8.00 6.77 -6.84
C CYS A 220 -6.86 7.14 -5.88
N TYR A 221 -6.92 6.64 -4.65
CA TYR A 221 -5.91 6.84 -3.63
C TYR A 221 -5.13 5.54 -3.39
N ILE A 222 -3.81 5.61 -3.49
CA ILE A 222 -2.89 4.49 -3.23
C ILE A 222 -1.92 4.83 -2.09
N GLY A 223 -1.38 3.81 -1.43
CA GLY A 223 -0.40 3.97 -0.35
C GLY A 223 1.02 3.82 -0.89
N PHE A 224 1.88 4.80 -0.63
CA PHE A 224 3.30 4.74 -0.97
C PHE A 224 4.12 5.56 0.02
N GLY A 225 5.18 4.95 0.58
CA GLY A 225 6.09 5.63 1.51
C GLY A 225 5.42 6.16 2.77
N GLY A 226 4.32 5.54 3.23
CA GLY A 226 3.57 6.00 4.41
C GLY A 226 2.54 7.09 4.11
N ALA A 227 2.43 7.56 2.86
CA ALA A 227 1.49 8.60 2.44
C ALA A 227 0.36 8.04 1.58
N GLU A 228 -0.80 8.70 1.63
CA GLU A 228 -1.89 8.52 0.68
C GLU A 228 -1.64 9.43 -0.54
N ILE A 229 -1.55 8.83 -1.73
CA ILE A 229 -1.27 9.54 -2.98
C ILE A 229 -2.48 9.47 -3.89
N ALA A 230 -2.98 10.63 -4.33
CA ALA A 230 -4.10 10.74 -5.25
C ALA A 230 -3.66 10.60 -6.72
N HIS A 231 -4.38 9.78 -7.47
CA HIS A 231 -4.21 9.59 -8.90
C HIS A 231 -5.53 9.85 -9.63
N LYS A 232 -5.46 10.64 -10.71
CA LYS A 232 -6.59 10.91 -11.60
C LYS A 232 -6.76 9.88 -12.71
N MET A 233 -5.69 9.14 -13.05
CA MET A 233 -5.70 8.03 -13.99
C MET A 233 -5.42 6.73 -13.22
N TYR A 234 -6.26 5.73 -13.40
CA TYR A 234 -6.23 4.49 -12.64
C TYR A 234 -6.96 3.39 -13.41
N ASP A 235 -6.81 2.13 -12.98
CA ASP A 235 -7.69 1.05 -13.41
C ASP A 235 -8.73 0.77 -12.31
N VAL A 236 -9.94 0.40 -12.71
CA VAL A 236 -11.03 -0.04 -11.84
C VAL A 236 -11.15 -1.56 -11.94
N LEU A 237 -11.29 -2.23 -10.81
CA LEU A 237 -11.61 -3.66 -10.81
C LEU A 237 -13.10 -3.84 -11.11
N CYS A 238 -13.43 -4.61 -12.14
CA CYS A 238 -14.80 -4.83 -12.60
C CYS A 238 -15.10 -6.32 -12.77
N ARG A 239 -16.37 -6.70 -12.62
CA ARG A 239 -16.88 -8.01 -13.05
C ARG A 239 -16.72 -8.18 -14.56
N VAL A 240 -16.41 -9.41 -14.96
CA VAL A 240 -16.53 -9.84 -16.34
C VAL A 240 -17.99 -10.19 -16.59
N SER A 241 -18.67 -9.33 -17.34
CA SER A 241 -20.03 -9.53 -17.86
C SER A 241 -20.04 -10.33 -19.15
#